data_AF-A0A3B9BBJ9-F1
#
_entry.id   AF-A0A3B9BBJ9-F1
#
_cell.length_a   1.000
_cell.length_b   1.000
_cell.length_c   1.000
_cell.angle_alpha   90.00
_cell.angle_beta   90.00
_cell.angle_gamma   90.00
#
_symmetry.space_group_name_H-M   'P 1'
#
loop_
_entity.id
_entity.type
_entity.pdbx_description
1 polymer ?
#
loop_
_entity_poly.entity_id
_entity_poly.type
_entity_poly.pdbx_seq_one_letter_code
_entity_poly.pdbx_strand_id
1 'polypeptide(L)'
;MLQEEMVQVLEGQGRNSLQVWEVLNFILGLSGQLPMGDKVSSINIRDNILKATTHDSRLGRFEFNKLIIFDDQGVFGLPLIRKQQIGKSRVLDWFDVRSGMEHDHDCFQTEDHFVEKVIFYPSDRFGNQTSGRTRKDLVAISHLDENQINNFDYSSTMARFKILQLMKDAGIKGARNGRDTYNPEIYRYYSPKIEASQREIIPDVTNYYEEDPRFEFRYDTADELIKQFSEEPDSYASKLLNLLTKTN
;
A
#
# COMPACT_ATOMS: atom_id res chain seq x y z
N MET A 1 11.73 25.10 26.21
CA MET A 1 10.65 24.35 26.90
C MET A 1 9.47 24.15 25.93
N LEU A 2 9.71 23.63 24.73
CA LEU A 2 8.72 23.09 23.76
C LEU A 2 9.42 22.00 22.90
N GLN A 3 10.43 21.34 23.47
CA GLN A 3 11.18 20.24 22.84
C GLN A 3 10.48 18.89 23.03
N GLU A 4 9.49 18.81 23.93
CA GLU A 4 8.59 17.65 24.05
C GLU A 4 7.40 17.73 23.09
N GLU A 5 7.05 18.91 22.57
CA GLU A 5 6.01 19.06 21.54
C GLU A 5 6.50 18.66 20.14
N MET A 6 7.82 18.65 19.88
CA MET A 6 8.35 18.31 18.56
C MET A 6 8.32 16.80 18.22
N VAL A 7 8.38 15.93 19.23
CA VAL A 7 8.20 14.47 19.02
C VAL A 7 6.72 14.18 18.74
N GLN A 8 5.81 14.98 19.30
CA GLN A 8 4.38 14.92 19.00
C GLN A 8 3.98 15.52 17.64
N VAL A 9 4.83 16.19 16.87
CA VAL A 9 4.41 16.77 15.57
C VAL A 9 4.55 15.76 14.42
N LEU A 10 5.49 14.82 14.48
CA LEU A 10 5.60 13.74 13.50
C LEU A 10 4.81 12.48 13.91
N GLU A 11 4.53 12.29 15.21
CA GLU A 11 3.54 11.31 15.68
C GLU A 11 2.10 11.87 15.75
N GLY A 12 1.92 13.20 15.81
CA GLY A 12 0.63 13.85 16.07
C GLY A 12 0.03 14.68 14.95
N GLN A 13 0.60 14.68 13.73
CA GLN A 13 -0.08 15.25 12.56
C GLN A 13 -0.82 14.24 11.69
N GLY A 14 -0.93 12.97 12.07
CA GLY A 14 -1.83 12.01 11.39
C GLY A 14 -1.66 11.92 9.87
N ARG A 15 -0.53 12.38 9.32
CA ARG A 15 -0.29 12.39 7.87
C ARG A 15 0.39 11.09 7.51
N ASN A 16 -0.41 10.17 6.96
CA ASN A 16 0.05 8.91 6.41
C ASN A 16 1.12 9.20 5.33
N SER A 17 2.09 8.30 5.13
CA SER A 17 3.11 8.36 4.08
C SER A 17 2.50 8.66 2.69
N LEU A 18 1.26 8.24 2.47
CA LEU A 18 0.45 8.59 1.32
C LEU A 18 0.28 10.11 1.11
N GLN A 19 -0.04 10.87 2.15
CA GLN A 19 -0.22 12.32 2.02
C GLN A 19 1.08 13.04 1.70
N VAL A 20 2.19 12.57 2.28
CA VAL A 20 3.54 13.09 1.95
C VAL A 20 3.86 12.79 0.48
N TRP A 21 3.57 11.57 0.03
CA TRP A 21 3.73 11.16 -1.37
C TRP A 21 2.86 11.98 -2.33
N GLU A 22 1.60 12.24 -2.00
CA GLU A 22 0.68 13.06 -2.80
C GLU A 22 1.19 14.48 -2.97
N VAL A 23 1.61 15.13 -1.88
CA VAL A 23 2.15 16.50 -1.93
C VAL A 23 3.47 16.54 -2.72
N LEU A 24 4.33 15.54 -2.54
CA LEU A 24 5.60 15.48 -3.26
C LEU A 24 5.38 15.25 -4.77
N ASN A 25 4.49 14.34 -5.16
CA ASN A 25 4.10 14.17 -6.56
C ASN A 25 3.49 15.44 -7.14
N PHE A 26 2.66 16.13 -6.36
CA PHE A 26 2.06 17.39 -6.78
C PHE A 26 3.13 18.46 -7.04
N ILE A 27 4.09 18.64 -6.13
CA ILE A 27 5.19 19.61 -6.28
C ILE A 27 6.08 19.24 -7.47
N LEU A 28 6.49 17.97 -7.58
CA LEU A 28 7.32 17.50 -8.69
C LEU A 28 6.59 17.60 -10.04
N GLY A 29 5.28 17.34 -10.04
CA GLY A 29 4.42 17.50 -11.20
C GLY A 29 4.33 18.97 -11.63
N LEU A 30 4.10 19.89 -10.69
CA LEU A 30 4.07 21.33 -10.95
C LEU A 30 5.42 21.88 -11.41
N SER A 31 6.53 21.35 -10.88
CA SER A 31 7.87 21.75 -11.29
C SER A 31 8.31 21.10 -12.61
N GLY A 32 7.48 20.26 -13.23
CA GLY A 32 7.81 19.52 -14.45
C GLY A 32 8.91 18.47 -14.26
N GLN A 33 9.24 18.14 -13.01
CA GLN A 33 10.27 17.17 -12.62
C GLN A 33 9.74 15.75 -12.46
N LEU A 34 8.44 15.53 -12.72
CA LEU A 34 7.82 14.21 -12.79
C LEU A 34 7.46 13.87 -14.24
N PRO A 35 8.44 13.67 -15.14
CA PRO A 35 8.14 13.36 -16.53
C PRO A 35 7.34 12.06 -16.59
N MET A 36 6.20 12.11 -17.27
CA MET A 36 5.32 10.97 -17.55
C MET A 36 4.59 10.34 -16.34
N GLY A 37 4.95 10.68 -15.09
CA GLY A 37 4.20 10.32 -13.88
C GLY A 37 3.83 8.84 -13.79
N ASP A 38 2.58 8.57 -13.41
CA ASP A 38 1.97 7.24 -13.30
C ASP A 38 1.52 6.63 -14.64
N LYS A 39 1.80 7.31 -15.77
CA LYS A 39 1.25 6.91 -17.08
C LYS A 39 2.12 5.92 -17.81
N VAL A 40 3.34 5.68 -17.34
CA VAL A 40 4.33 4.81 -17.98
C VAL A 40 3.97 3.35 -17.74
N SER A 41 3.73 2.61 -18.83
CA SER A 41 3.46 1.17 -18.78
C SER A 41 4.74 0.34 -18.87
N SER A 42 5.76 0.84 -19.58
CA SER A 42 7.03 0.13 -19.76
C SER A 42 8.16 1.08 -20.14
N ILE A 43 9.38 0.69 -19.78
CA ILE A 43 10.59 1.42 -20.06
C ILE A 43 11.56 0.50 -20.80
N ASN A 44 12.07 0.93 -21.96
CA ASN A 44 13.10 0.21 -22.71
C ASN A 44 14.36 1.05 -22.80
N ILE A 45 15.47 0.50 -22.33
CA ILE A 45 16.76 1.18 -22.25
C ILE A 45 17.67 0.58 -23.31
N ARG A 46 18.23 1.45 -24.16
CA ARG A 46 19.26 1.07 -25.12
C ARG A 46 20.31 2.17 -25.13
N ASP A 47 21.56 1.78 -24.94
CA ASP A 47 22.68 2.71 -24.80
C ASP A 47 22.38 3.75 -23.69
N ASN A 48 22.37 5.04 -24.02
CA ASN A 48 22.04 6.13 -23.10
C ASN A 48 20.66 6.73 -23.37
N ILE A 49 19.76 5.97 -24.00
CA ILE A 49 18.41 6.41 -24.36
C ILE A 49 17.38 5.56 -23.61
N LEU A 50 16.59 6.23 -22.80
CA LEU A 50 15.42 5.68 -22.12
C LEU A 50 14.18 5.95 -22.99
N LYS A 51 13.49 4.89 -23.39
CA LYS A 51 12.22 4.97 -24.11
C LYS A 51 11.09 4.52 -23.21
N ALA A 52 10.26 5.45 -22.76
CA ALA A 52 9.09 5.17 -21.94
C ALA A 52 7.84 5.12 -22.82
N THR A 53 7.06 4.05 -22.70
CA THR A 53 5.75 3.91 -23.37
C THR A 53 4.65 4.09 -22.34
N THR A 54 3.63 4.89 -22.66
CA THR A 54 2.46 5.06 -21.78
C THR A 54 1.39 4.02 -22.04
N HIS A 55 0.45 3.88 -21.10
CA HIS A 55 -0.77 3.07 -21.30
C HIS A 55 -1.55 3.46 -22.57
N ASP A 56 -1.60 4.76 -22.90
CA ASP A 56 -2.23 5.26 -24.14
C ASP A 56 -1.32 5.20 -25.39
N SER A 57 -0.29 4.33 -25.37
CA SER A 57 0.65 4.12 -26.49
C SER A 57 1.43 5.36 -26.94
N ARG A 58 1.62 6.36 -26.06
CA ARG A 58 2.52 7.49 -26.33
C ARG A 58 3.95 7.11 -25.97
N LEU A 59 4.91 7.65 -26.73
CA LEU A 59 6.32 7.37 -26.56
C LEU A 59 7.08 8.61 -26.10
N GLY A 60 7.72 8.53 -24.94
CA GLY A 60 8.73 9.47 -24.48
C GLY A 60 10.14 8.93 -24.75
N ARG A 61 11.07 9.82 -25.11
CA ARG A 61 12.49 9.48 -25.28
C ARG A 61 13.33 10.46 -24.49
N PHE A 62 14.25 9.92 -23.69
CA PHE A 62 15.11 10.71 -22.82
C PHE A 62 16.54 10.22 -22.96
N GLU A 63 17.46 11.16 -23.17
CA GLU A 63 18.89 10.88 -23.04
C GLU A 63 19.29 11.01 -21.58
N PHE A 64 20.12 10.09 -21.09
CA PHE A 64 20.57 10.09 -19.71
C PHE A 64 22.07 9.79 -19.63
N ASN A 65 22.70 10.32 -18.60
CA ASN A 65 24.08 9.94 -18.24
C ASN A 65 24.09 8.82 -17.20
N LYS A 66 23.15 8.86 -16.25
CA LYS A 66 23.00 7.89 -15.17
C LYS A 66 21.53 7.71 -14.82
N LEU A 67 21.11 6.48 -14.55
CA LEU A 67 19.78 6.13 -14.06
C LEU A 67 19.88 5.61 -12.64
N ILE A 68 19.01 6.12 -11.77
CA ILE A 68 18.83 5.60 -10.42
C ILE A 68 17.55 4.76 -10.43
N ILE A 69 17.68 3.48 -10.11
CA ILE A 69 16.59 2.51 -10.20
C ILE A 69 16.23 2.05 -8.79
N PHE A 70 14.98 2.33 -8.40
CA PHE A 70 14.38 1.86 -7.15
C PHE A 70 13.48 0.63 -7.37
N ASP A 71 12.92 0.50 -8.58
CA ASP A 71 12.05 -0.60 -8.98
C ASP A 71 12.39 -0.96 -10.44
N ASP A 72 12.64 -2.25 -10.68
CA ASP A 72 12.99 -2.80 -11.98
C ASP A 72 11.78 -3.35 -12.76
N GLN A 73 10.59 -3.34 -12.16
CA GLN A 73 9.37 -3.85 -12.78
C GLN A 73 9.01 -3.04 -14.03
N GLY A 74 8.82 -3.74 -15.15
CA GLY A 74 8.50 -3.12 -16.44
C GLY A 74 9.67 -2.37 -17.09
N VAL A 75 10.89 -2.52 -16.55
CA VAL A 75 12.13 -1.92 -17.10
C VAL A 75 12.93 -2.98 -17.86
N PHE A 76 13.20 -2.71 -19.14
CA PHE A 76 13.92 -3.60 -20.04
C PHE A 76 15.25 -2.96 -20.48
N GLY A 77 16.25 -3.80 -20.75
CA GLY A 77 17.59 -3.33 -21.14
C GLY A 77 18.50 -3.00 -19.95
N LEU A 78 18.16 -3.51 -18.77
CA LEU A 78 19.04 -3.51 -17.60
C LEU A 78 20.22 -4.48 -17.80
N PRO A 79 21.30 -4.35 -17.01
CA PRO A 79 22.41 -5.31 -17.00
C PRO A 79 21.94 -6.73 -16.67
N LEU A 80 22.85 -7.70 -16.76
CA LEU A 80 22.52 -9.08 -16.38
C LEU A 80 22.28 -9.19 -14.88
N ILE A 81 21.35 -10.06 -14.48
CA ILE A 81 21.07 -10.33 -13.07
C ILE A 81 22.17 -11.23 -12.52
N ARG A 82 22.92 -10.72 -11.53
CA ARG A 82 23.98 -11.44 -10.80
C ARG A 82 23.40 -12.35 -9.72
N LYS A 83 22.40 -11.88 -9.00
CA LYS A 83 21.76 -12.61 -7.90
C LYS A 83 20.29 -12.23 -7.85
N GLN A 84 19.43 -13.19 -7.57
CA GLN A 84 18.03 -12.95 -7.29
C GLN A 84 17.74 -13.38 -5.85
N GLN A 85 17.02 -12.54 -5.13
CA GLN A 85 16.51 -12.85 -3.80
C GLN A 85 14.98 -12.85 -3.88
N ILE A 86 14.39 -14.02 -3.61
CA ILE A 86 12.94 -14.21 -3.60
C ILE A 86 12.52 -14.25 -2.14
N GLY A 87 11.77 -13.24 -1.73
CA GLY A 87 11.11 -13.17 -0.44
C GLY A 87 9.68 -13.72 -0.51
N LYS A 88 8.87 -13.37 0.49
CA LYS A 88 7.46 -13.77 0.54
C LYS A 88 6.62 -12.69 -0.12
N SER A 89 5.90 -13.07 -1.18
CA SER A 89 5.04 -12.12 -1.88
C SER A 89 3.94 -11.62 -0.96
N ARG A 90 3.66 -10.32 -1.02
CA ARG A 90 2.57 -9.71 -0.29
C ARG A 90 1.28 -9.88 -1.08
N VAL A 91 0.33 -10.61 -0.52
CA VAL A 91 -0.96 -10.89 -1.15
C VAL A 91 -2.05 -10.07 -0.47
N LEU A 92 -2.75 -9.26 -1.25
CA LEU A 92 -3.85 -8.42 -0.82
C LEU A 92 -5.17 -9.02 -1.32
N ASP A 93 -5.97 -9.52 -0.39
CA ASP A 93 -7.31 -10.03 -0.68
C ASP A 93 -8.34 -8.96 -0.26
N TRP A 94 -8.95 -8.32 -1.26
CA TRP A 94 -9.91 -7.23 -1.10
C TRP A 94 -11.33 -7.77 -0.97
N PHE A 95 -12.09 -7.29 0.02
CA PHE A 95 -13.44 -7.74 0.29
C PHE A 95 -14.44 -6.60 0.45
N ASP A 96 -15.56 -6.76 -0.24
CA ASP A 96 -16.78 -5.99 -0.03
C ASP A 96 -17.50 -6.51 1.21
N VAL A 97 -17.62 -5.67 2.25
CA VAL A 97 -18.42 -6.00 3.42
C VAL A 97 -19.89 -5.72 3.10
N ARG A 98 -20.74 -6.75 3.22
CA ARG A 98 -22.19 -6.68 2.98
C ARG A 98 -23.00 -6.63 4.27
N SER A 99 -22.43 -7.10 5.38
CA SER A 99 -23.03 -7.08 6.70
C SER A 99 -21.93 -6.99 7.76
N GLY A 100 -22.09 -6.11 8.75
CA GLY A 100 -21.07 -5.82 9.77
C GLY A 100 -20.09 -4.72 9.34
N MET A 101 -20.58 -3.69 8.65
CA MET A 101 -19.75 -2.60 8.08
C MET A 101 -19.45 -1.47 9.08
N GLU A 102 -20.23 -1.36 10.15
CA GLU A 102 -20.15 -0.29 11.13
C GLU A 102 -19.60 -0.86 12.44
N HIS A 103 -18.37 -0.51 12.78
CA HIS A 103 -17.69 -0.91 14.02
C HIS A 103 -16.46 -0.02 14.28
N ASP A 104 -15.94 -0.08 15.50
CA ASP A 104 -14.83 0.76 15.94
C ASP A 104 -13.45 0.16 15.61
N HIS A 105 -13.38 -1.10 15.16
CA HIS A 105 -12.10 -1.71 14.76
C HIS A 105 -11.55 -1.09 13.47
N ASP A 106 -10.26 -0.77 13.47
CA ASP A 106 -9.52 -0.30 12.29
C ASP A 106 -8.65 -1.41 11.68
N CYS A 107 -8.12 -2.31 12.51
CA CYS A 107 -7.42 -3.49 12.02
C CYS A 107 -7.48 -4.67 12.99
N PHE A 108 -7.26 -5.87 12.44
CA PHE A 108 -6.89 -7.06 13.19
C PHE A 108 -5.49 -7.50 12.78
N GLN A 109 -4.74 -8.04 13.74
CA GLN A 109 -3.44 -8.64 13.50
C GLN A 109 -3.46 -10.07 14.05
N THR A 110 -2.91 -10.99 13.29
CA THR A 110 -2.78 -12.41 13.65
C THR A 110 -1.32 -12.81 13.67
N GLU A 111 -1.03 -13.95 14.31
CA GLU A 111 0.33 -14.49 14.39
C GLU A 111 0.74 -15.27 13.13
N ASP A 112 -0.21 -15.56 12.24
CA ASP A 112 0.03 -16.33 11.01
C ASP A 112 0.45 -15.42 9.86
N HIS A 113 1.25 -15.95 8.93
CA HIS A 113 1.56 -15.26 7.67
C HIS A 113 0.40 -15.21 6.66
N PHE A 114 -0.60 -16.06 6.84
CA PHE A 114 -1.84 -16.05 6.05
C PHE A 114 -2.92 -15.27 6.79
N VAL A 115 -3.45 -14.21 6.17
CA VAL A 115 -4.32 -13.22 6.84
C VAL A 115 -3.61 -12.67 8.09
N GLU A 116 -2.37 -12.25 7.91
CA GLU A 116 -1.53 -11.67 8.96
C GLU A 116 -2.15 -10.38 9.50
N LYS A 117 -2.69 -9.56 8.60
CA LYS A 117 -3.37 -8.32 8.96
C LYS A 117 -4.67 -8.16 8.18
N VAL A 118 -5.71 -7.71 8.86
CA VAL A 118 -6.96 -7.25 8.22
C VAL A 118 -7.07 -5.76 8.49
N ILE A 119 -7.18 -4.94 7.46
CA ILE A 119 -7.35 -3.50 7.59
C ILE A 119 -8.75 -3.16 7.14
N PHE A 120 -9.50 -2.45 7.99
CA PHE A 120 -10.80 -1.89 7.67
C PHE A 120 -10.62 -0.43 7.26
N TYR A 121 -11.16 -0.07 6.10
CA TYR A 121 -11.06 1.28 5.56
C TYR A 121 -12.44 1.81 5.16
N PRO A 122 -12.69 3.13 5.23
CA PRO A 122 -13.93 3.72 4.74
C PRO A 122 -14.20 3.30 3.30
N SER A 123 -15.36 2.69 3.06
CA SER A 123 -15.70 2.18 1.74
C SER A 123 -16.02 3.32 0.76
N ASP A 124 -15.35 3.32 -0.40
CA ASP A 124 -15.61 4.26 -1.49
C ASP A 124 -16.99 4.03 -2.15
N ARG A 125 -17.61 2.87 -1.92
CA ARG A 125 -18.92 2.50 -2.51
C ARG A 125 -20.07 3.36 -2.02
N PHE A 126 -19.88 4.10 -0.93
CA PHE A 126 -20.93 4.93 -0.31
C PHE A 126 -20.67 6.44 -0.40
N GLY A 127 -19.69 6.86 -1.20
CA GLY A 127 -19.34 8.28 -1.38
C GLY A 127 -18.87 8.95 -0.09
N ASN A 128 -19.09 10.26 0.04
CA ASN A 128 -18.68 11.01 1.23
C ASN A 128 -19.51 10.61 2.46
N GLN A 129 -18.90 9.81 3.34
CA GLN A 129 -19.51 9.32 4.56
C GLN A 129 -19.37 10.37 5.69
N THR A 130 -20.30 11.33 5.74
CA THR A 130 -20.25 12.47 6.70
C THR A 130 -21.00 12.20 8.02
N SER A 131 -21.74 11.11 8.11
CA SER A 131 -22.40 10.70 9.35
C SER A 131 -21.39 10.02 10.28
N GLY A 132 -21.49 10.23 11.60
CA GLY A 132 -20.64 9.61 12.64
C GLY A 132 -20.67 8.07 12.72
N ARG A 133 -21.16 7.40 11.67
CA ARG A 133 -21.05 5.96 11.43
C ARG A 133 -20.45 5.76 10.04
N THR A 134 -19.20 5.34 10.02
CA THR A 134 -18.47 5.04 8.78
C THR A 134 -18.64 3.58 8.45
N ARG A 135 -19.14 3.30 7.25
CA ARG A 135 -19.20 1.96 6.69
C ARG A 135 -17.86 1.61 6.08
N LYS A 136 -17.26 0.55 6.60
CA LYS A 136 -15.93 0.10 6.20
C LYS A 136 -16.02 -1.12 5.27
N ASP A 137 -15.12 -1.15 4.30
CA ASP A 137 -14.71 -2.38 3.62
C ASP A 137 -13.39 -2.87 4.23
N LEU A 138 -12.87 -4.00 3.74
CA LEU A 138 -11.63 -4.54 4.28
C LEU A 138 -10.69 -5.10 3.21
N VAL A 139 -9.41 -5.11 3.57
CA VAL A 139 -8.34 -5.81 2.84
C VAL A 139 -7.61 -6.70 3.82
N ALA A 140 -7.37 -7.94 3.42
CA ALA A 140 -6.52 -8.87 4.15
C ALA A 140 -5.13 -8.92 3.49
N ILE A 141 -4.10 -8.83 4.32
CA ILE A 141 -2.70 -8.86 3.94
C ILE A 141 -2.12 -10.19 4.40
N SER A 142 -1.51 -10.91 3.47
CA SER A 142 -0.75 -12.14 3.73
C SER A 142 0.65 -12.02 3.14
N HIS A 143 1.62 -12.73 3.72
CA HIS A 143 2.96 -12.89 3.17
C HIS A 143 3.18 -14.36 2.82
N LEU A 144 3.07 -14.68 1.53
CA LEU A 144 3.02 -16.06 1.05
C LEU A 144 4.20 -16.38 0.13
N ASP A 145 4.74 -17.59 0.24
CA ASP A 145 5.68 -18.11 -0.74
C ASP A 145 4.96 -18.60 -2.02
N GLU A 146 5.71 -18.84 -3.08
CA GLU A 146 5.18 -19.22 -4.40
C GLU A 146 4.30 -20.48 -4.38
N ASN A 147 4.63 -21.47 -3.53
CA ASN A 147 3.83 -22.69 -3.42
C ASN A 147 2.51 -22.41 -2.70
N GLN A 148 2.53 -21.54 -1.68
CA GLN A 148 1.34 -21.11 -0.97
C GLN A 148 0.40 -20.29 -1.87
N ILE A 149 0.93 -19.38 -2.68
CA ILE A 149 0.12 -18.55 -3.60
C ILE A 149 -0.74 -19.40 -4.52
N ASN A 150 -0.18 -20.50 -5.03
CA ASN A 150 -0.86 -21.43 -5.94
C ASN A 150 -1.70 -22.50 -5.22
N ASN A 151 -1.72 -22.50 -3.89
CA ASN A 151 -2.48 -23.46 -3.09
C ASN A 151 -3.85 -22.89 -2.69
N PHE A 152 -4.90 -23.70 -2.89
CA PHE A 152 -6.27 -23.38 -2.53
C PHE A 152 -6.47 -23.04 -1.04
N ASP A 153 -5.70 -23.64 -0.15
CA ASP A 153 -5.76 -23.38 1.30
C ASP A 153 -5.43 -21.93 1.66
N TYR A 154 -4.70 -21.24 0.78
CA TYR A 154 -4.33 -19.83 0.91
C TYR A 154 -5.09 -18.95 -0.08
N SER A 155 -6.23 -19.42 -0.62
CA SER A 155 -7.06 -18.65 -1.54
C SER A 155 -7.87 -17.56 -0.83
N SER A 156 -8.40 -16.61 -1.60
CA SER A 156 -9.34 -15.59 -1.11
C SER A 156 -10.59 -16.19 -0.46
N THR A 157 -11.01 -17.38 -0.88
CA THR A 157 -12.11 -18.14 -0.25
C THR A 157 -11.77 -18.55 1.18
N MET A 158 -10.56 -19.03 1.41
CA MET A 158 -10.10 -19.42 2.76
C MET A 158 -9.85 -18.20 3.63
N ALA A 159 -9.28 -17.14 3.05
CA ALA A 159 -9.11 -15.86 3.74
C ALA A 159 -10.46 -15.34 4.24
N ARG A 160 -11.50 -15.42 3.40
CA ARG A 160 -12.87 -15.05 3.78
C ARG A 160 -13.37 -15.79 5.02
N PHE A 161 -13.19 -17.11 5.10
CA PHE A 161 -13.63 -17.88 6.27
C PHE A 161 -12.88 -17.47 7.54
N LYS A 162 -11.56 -17.29 7.44
CA LYS A 162 -10.72 -16.84 8.56
C LYS A 162 -11.13 -15.44 9.03
N ILE A 163 -11.34 -14.50 8.12
CA ILE A 163 -11.76 -13.13 8.44
C ILE A 163 -13.15 -13.12 9.10
N LEU A 164 -14.11 -13.89 8.58
CA LEU A 164 -15.44 -13.98 9.18
C LEU A 164 -15.40 -14.53 10.61
N GLN A 165 -14.46 -15.42 10.92
CA GLN A 165 -14.23 -15.90 12.27
C GLN A 165 -13.68 -14.77 13.15
N LEU A 166 -12.63 -14.07 12.70
CA LEU A 166 -12.05 -12.90 13.40
C LEU A 166 -13.11 -11.84 13.70
N MET A 167 -13.97 -11.51 12.72
CA MET A 167 -15.05 -10.54 12.90
C MET A 167 -16.05 -10.97 13.98
N LYS A 168 -16.42 -12.26 14.01
CA LYS A 168 -17.35 -12.79 15.03
C LYS A 168 -16.72 -12.78 16.41
N ASP A 169 -15.45 -13.16 16.51
CA ASP A 169 -14.72 -13.21 17.78
C ASP A 169 -14.50 -11.80 18.37
N ALA A 170 -14.32 -10.80 17.51
CA ALA A 170 -14.31 -9.39 17.87
C ALA A 170 -15.71 -8.83 18.22
N GLY A 171 -16.77 -9.62 18.09
CA GLY A 171 -18.14 -9.21 18.39
C GLY A 171 -18.80 -8.35 17.32
N ILE A 172 -18.22 -8.25 16.12
CA ILE A 172 -18.84 -7.55 14.98
C ILE A 172 -20.10 -8.31 14.56
N LYS A 173 -21.20 -7.57 14.43
CA LYS A 173 -22.52 -8.10 14.09
C LYS A 173 -23.10 -7.33 12.91
N GLY A 174 -23.97 -8.01 12.17
CA GLY A 174 -24.77 -7.40 11.12
C GLY A 174 -25.92 -6.57 11.66
N ALA A 175 -26.83 -6.19 10.75
CA ALA A 175 -28.04 -5.48 11.12
C ALA A 175 -28.90 -6.26 12.14
N ARG A 176 -29.63 -5.52 12.97
CA ARG A 176 -30.54 -6.08 13.96
C ARG A 176 -31.67 -6.85 13.28
N ASN A 177 -31.86 -8.11 13.64
CA ASN A 177 -32.84 -9.03 13.09
C ASN A 177 -33.89 -9.43 14.15
N GLY A 178 -34.70 -8.47 14.57
CA GLY A 178 -35.77 -8.70 15.55
C GLY A 178 -35.28 -9.09 16.95
N ARG A 179 -36.21 -9.60 17.75
CA ARG A 179 -35.98 -10.03 19.14
C ARG A 179 -36.06 -11.54 19.21
N ASP A 180 -35.44 -12.11 20.24
CA ASP A 180 -35.56 -13.53 20.52
C ASP A 180 -37.01 -13.89 20.86
N THR A 181 -37.50 -14.99 20.28
CA THR A 181 -38.88 -15.48 20.46
C THR A 181 -39.15 -15.87 21.92
N TYR A 182 -38.14 -16.37 22.64
CA TYR A 182 -38.26 -16.85 24.01
C TYR A 182 -37.80 -15.82 25.04
N ASN A 183 -36.99 -14.85 24.62
CA ASN A 183 -36.57 -13.72 25.47
C ASN A 183 -36.65 -12.38 24.72
N PRO A 184 -37.79 -11.65 24.82
CA PRO A 184 -37.99 -10.38 24.14
C PRO A 184 -37.03 -9.24 24.51
N GLU A 185 -36.20 -9.41 25.55
CA GLU A 185 -35.17 -8.42 25.91
C GLU A 185 -33.88 -8.59 25.09
N ILE A 186 -33.68 -9.75 24.48
CA ILE A 186 -32.47 -10.04 23.68
C ILE A 186 -32.76 -9.76 22.21
N TYR A 187 -31.96 -8.87 21.61
CA TYR A 187 -31.98 -8.66 20.17
C TYR A 187 -31.14 -9.70 19.44
N ARG A 188 -31.66 -10.21 18.33
CA ARG A 188 -30.91 -11.04 17.39
C ARG A 188 -30.29 -10.13 16.33
N TYR A 189 -29.16 -10.56 15.78
CA TYR A 189 -28.42 -9.82 14.76
C TYR A 189 -28.05 -10.77 13.62
N TYR A 190 -27.96 -10.24 12.40
CA TYR A 190 -27.41 -11.01 11.29
C TYR A 190 -25.91 -11.27 11.51
N SER A 191 -25.41 -12.37 10.93
CA SER A 191 -23.98 -12.61 10.88
C SER A 191 -23.28 -11.59 9.97
N PRO A 192 -22.00 -11.29 10.23
CA PRO A 192 -21.17 -10.60 9.26
C PRO A 192 -21.13 -11.35 7.92
N LYS A 193 -21.07 -10.60 6.82
CA LYS A 193 -21.01 -11.14 5.46
C LYS A 193 -20.04 -10.30 4.66
N ILE A 194 -19.07 -10.97 4.04
CA ILE A 194 -18.09 -10.35 3.13
C ILE A 194 -18.06 -11.13 1.81
N GLU A 195 -17.70 -10.45 0.73
CA GLU A 195 -17.61 -11.00 -0.63
C GLU A 195 -16.26 -10.60 -1.25
N ALA A 196 -15.54 -11.55 -1.85
CA ALA A 196 -14.26 -11.27 -2.48
C ALA A 196 -14.46 -10.38 -3.70
N SER A 197 -13.68 -9.32 -3.80
CA SER A 197 -13.73 -8.35 -4.90
C SER A 197 -12.53 -8.54 -5.84
N GLN A 198 -11.33 -8.48 -5.27
CA GLN A 198 -10.08 -8.55 -6.02
C GLN A 198 -9.00 -9.24 -5.19
N ARG A 199 -8.06 -9.88 -5.89
CA ARG A 199 -6.81 -10.38 -5.32
C ARG A 199 -5.64 -9.73 -6.05
N GLU A 200 -4.74 -9.11 -5.31
CA GLU A 200 -3.50 -8.55 -5.82
C GLU A 200 -2.31 -9.30 -5.22
N ILE A 201 -1.34 -9.62 -6.05
CA ILE A 201 -0.11 -10.31 -5.62
C ILE A 201 1.03 -9.35 -5.95
N ILE A 202 1.72 -8.90 -4.91
CA ILE A 202 2.88 -8.03 -5.03
C ILE A 202 4.10 -8.94 -4.78
N PRO A 203 4.83 -9.32 -5.83
CA PRO A 203 5.99 -10.20 -5.69
C PRO A 203 7.07 -9.49 -4.87
N ASP A 204 7.67 -10.22 -3.94
CA ASP A 204 8.83 -9.76 -3.19
C ASP A 204 10.08 -10.36 -3.83
N VAL A 205 10.51 -9.75 -4.94
CA VAL A 205 11.69 -10.19 -5.69
C VAL A 205 12.65 -9.02 -5.80
N THR A 206 13.86 -9.23 -5.29
CA THR A 206 14.96 -8.27 -5.46
C THR A 206 16.00 -8.85 -6.40
N ASN A 207 16.17 -8.20 -7.54
CA ASN A 207 17.23 -8.54 -8.49
C ASN A 207 18.45 -7.66 -8.23
N TYR A 208 19.60 -8.31 -8.06
CA TYR A 208 20.89 -7.67 -7.99
C TYR A 208 21.57 -7.80 -9.33
N TYR A 209 21.87 -6.66 -9.94
CA TYR A 209 22.41 -6.57 -11.29
C TYR A 209 23.95 -6.54 -11.29
N GLU A 210 24.53 -6.89 -12.43
CA GLU A 210 25.95 -6.63 -12.71
C GLU A 210 26.24 -5.12 -12.71
N GLU A 211 27.48 -4.77 -12.37
CA GLU A 211 27.92 -3.39 -12.33
C GLU A 211 27.96 -2.81 -13.76
N ASP A 212 27.25 -1.71 -13.95
CA ASP A 212 27.31 -0.90 -15.16
C ASP A 212 27.27 0.58 -14.74
N PRO A 213 28.24 1.41 -15.18
CA PRO A 213 28.38 2.78 -14.72
C PRO A 213 27.17 3.68 -15.04
N ARG A 214 26.30 3.25 -15.97
CA ARG A 214 25.08 3.97 -16.33
C ARG A 214 23.96 3.78 -15.31
N PHE A 215 24.06 2.78 -14.43
CA PHE A 215 22.98 2.41 -13.52
C PHE A 215 23.44 2.46 -12.06
N GLU A 216 22.59 3.01 -11.21
CA GLU A 216 22.69 2.93 -9.75
C GLU A 216 21.41 2.29 -9.23
N PHE A 217 21.52 1.06 -8.74
CA PHE A 217 20.40 0.36 -8.13
C PHE A 217 20.33 0.71 -6.65
N ARG A 218 19.17 1.18 -6.23
CA ARG A 218 18.86 1.54 -4.84
C ARG A 218 17.87 0.51 -4.30
N TYR A 219 18.23 -0.09 -3.17
CA TYR A 219 17.43 -1.10 -2.47
C TYR A 219 16.90 -0.60 -1.14
N ASP A 220 17.05 0.70 -0.88
CA ASP A 220 16.61 1.33 0.36
C ASP A 220 15.08 1.34 0.42
N THR A 221 14.55 1.07 1.61
CA THR A 221 13.14 1.28 1.89
C THR A 221 12.81 2.77 1.94
N ALA A 222 11.53 3.11 1.74
CA ALA A 222 11.07 4.50 1.87
C ALA A 222 11.44 5.10 3.23
N ASP A 223 11.34 4.32 4.31
CA ASP A 223 11.69 4.76 5.66
C ASP A 223 13.19 5.01 5.83
N GLU A 224 14.04 4.17 5.23
CA GLU A 224 15.50 4.37 5.23
C GLU A 224 15.89 5.62 4.46
N LEU A 225 15.29 5.85 3.28
CA LEU A 225 15.50 7.07 2.50
C LEU A 225 15.09 8.31 3.30
N ILE A 226 13.89 8.30 3.91
CA ILE A 226 13.39 9.42 4.71
C ILE A 226 14.35 9.73 5.87
N LYS A 227 14.82 8.69 6.58
CA LYS A 227 15.79 8.86 7.67
C LYS A 227 17.10 9.46 7.16
N GLN A 228 17.66 8.91 6.08
CA GLN A 228 18.90 9.42 5.49
C GLN A 228 18.79 10.90 5.11
N PHE A 229 17.69 11.31 4.47
CA PHE A 229 17.48 12.71 4.07
C PHE A 229 17.13 13.64 5.22
N SER A 230 16.60 13.12 6.34
CA SER A 230 16.35 13.92 7.54
C SER A 230 17.64 14.35 8.27
N GLU A 231 18.74 13.62 8.05
CA GLU A 231 20.04 13.86 8.69
C GLU A 231 20.96 14.80 7.90
N GLU A 232 20.67 15.09 6.62
CA GLU A 232 21.46 16.00 5.78
C GLU A 232 20.92 17.44 5.81
N PRO A 233 21.50 18.37 6.60
CA PRO A 233 21.09 19.77 6.59
C PRO A 233 21.32 20.40 5.20
N ASP A 234 20.33 21.15 4.72
CA ASP A 234 20.32 21.93 3.47
C ASP A 234 20.30 21.20 2.10
N SER A 235 20.18 19.87 2.08
CA SER A 235 19.88 19.11 0.87
C SER A 235 18.51 19.50 0.27
N TYR A 236 18.30 19.26 -1.03
CA TYR A 236 16.99 19.54 -1.66
C TYR A 236 15.86 18.74 -1.00
N ALA A 237 16.15 17.50 -0.61
CA ALA A 237 15.23 16.65 0.12
C ALA A 237 14.93 17.20 1.52
N SER A 238 15.93 17.69 2.27
CA SER A 238 15.68 18.31 3.57
C SER A 238 15.02 19.69 3.46
N LYS A 239 15.21 20.43 2.35
CA LYS A 239 14.45 21.65 2.02
C LYS A 239 13.00 21.34 1.66
N LEU A 240 12.73 20.28 0.89
CA LEU A 240 11.38 19.77 0.64
C LEU A 240 10.72 19.31 1.95
N LEU A 241 11.42 18.52 2.77
CA LEU A 241 10.96 18.10 4.09
C LEU A 241 10.65 19.32 4.97
N ASN A 242 11.53 20.32 4.97
CA ASN A 242 11.34 21.60 5.68
C ASN A 242 10.19 22.43 5.13
N LEU A 243 9.93 22.40 3.82
CA LEU A 243 8.79 23.09 3.21
C LEU A 243 7.49 22.40 3.61
N LEU A 244 7.48 21.06 3.56
CA LEU A 244 6.38 20.20 3.99
C LEU A 244 6.08 20.34 5.50
N THR A 245 7.08 20.69 6.32
CA THR A 245 6.93 20.92 7.77
C THR A 245 6.67 22.38 8.16
N LYS A 246 6.88 23.36 7.27
CA LYS A 246 6.72 24.81 7.56
C LYS A 246 5.45 25.45 7.05
N THR A 247 4.68 24.82 6.16
CA THR A 247 3.35 25.33 5.77
C THR A 247 2.33 25.09 6.88
N ASN A 248 2.28 26.05 7.81
CA ASN A 248 1.12 26.39 8.64
C ASN A 248 0.07 27.12 7.80
#